data_AF-A0A1B7NKW2-F1
#
_entry.id   AF-A0A1B7NKW2-F1
#
_cell.length_a   1.000
_cell.length_b   1.000
_cell.length_c   1.000
_cell.angle_alpha   90.00
_cell.angle_beta   90.00
_cell.angle_gamma   90.00
#
_symmetry.space_group_name_H-M   'P 1'
#
loop_
_entity.id
_entity.type
_entity.pdbx_description
1 polymer ?
#
loop_
_entity_poly.entity_id
_entity_poly.type
_entity_poly.pdbx_seq_one_letter_code
_entity_poly.pdbx_strand_id
1 'polypeptide(L)'
;MEPRSISPPLQEGEAKKPLTTIIFKFILHQWLLIGFGVGCVLAYYFPEVGKHGGIIKAEYSILYGAVALIFLISGLSIPKDKLLKHLLNYRLHLQAQGISFLVIPAIMTGLVRLIDATDYAEKVDRSVLAGYIILACLPTTIASNVVMTRAAGGDEAASLVEVFIANILGPFVTPGWAVALMPKSAAFDVWKESNGDLQGMYQSVFKGLGLSVFLPLAVGQLVRWKWAERTAWVMEKFYLAKLSTACLILLFW
;
A
#
# COMPACT_ATOMS: atom_id res chain seq x y z
N MET A 1 -0.88 39.16 57.23
CA MET A 1 -0.28 38.40 56.12
C MET A 1 -0.92 37.03 56.14
N GLU A 2 -2.00 36.84 55.39
CA GLU A 2 -2.62 35.52 55.20
C GLU A 2 -1.87 34.74 54.11
N PRO A 3 -1.71 33.41 54.25
CA PRO A 3 -1.09 32.59 53.22
C PRO A 3 -2.03 32.40 52.03
N ARG A 4 -1.57 32.79 50.83
CA ARG A 4 -2.24 32.49 49.55
C ARG A 4 -2.28 30.97 49.34
N SER A 5 -3.48 30.39 49.44
CA SER A 5 -3.81 29.06 48.92
C SER A 5 -3.54 29.02 47.41
N ILE A 6 -2.60 28.19 46.98
CA ILE A 6 -2.37 27.84 45.58
C ILE A 6 -3.01 26.47 45.35
N SER A 7 -4.34 26.45 45.20
CA SER A 7 -5.04 25.31 44.60
C SER A 7 -5.16 25.57 43.09
N PRO A 8 -4.67 24.67 42.21
CA PRO A 8 -4.90 24.81 40.77
C PRO A 8 -6.40 24.76 40.48
N PRO A 9 -6.89 25.47 39.45
CA PRO A 9 -8.30 25.40 39.09
C PRO A 9 -8.67 23.96 38.76
N LEU A 10 -9.71 23.46 39.41
CA LEU A 10 -10.34 22.19 39.09
C LEU A 10 -10.70 22.21 37.60
N GLN A 11 -10.06 21.33 36.82
CA GLN A 11 -10.46 21.11 35.43
C GLN A 11 -11.93 20.71 35.44
N GLU A 12 -12.79 21.61 34.96
CA GLU A 12 -14.19 21.32 34.66
C GLU A 12 -14.23 20.07 33.79
N GLY A 13 -14.99 19.08 34.26
CA GLY A 13 -15.07 17.77 33.62
C GLY A 13 -15.46 17.90 32.15
N GLU A 14 -14.57 17.44 31.25
CA GLU A 14 -14.94 17.18 29.87
C GLU A 14 -16.17 16.27 29.87
N ALA A 15 -17.31 16.80 29.43
CA ALA A 15 -18.52 16.02 29.27
C ALA A 15 -18.20 14.79 28.40
N LYS A 16 -18.31 13.59 28.98
CA LYS A 16 -18.08 12.33 28.28
C LYS A 16 -18.99 12.28 27.06
N LYS A 17 -18.41 12.39 25.87
CA LYS A 17 -19.14 12.33 24.59
C LYS A 17 -20.00 11.07 24.57
N PRO A 18 -21.27 11.13 24.10
CA PRO A 18 -22.15 9.97 24.11
C PRO A 18 -21.55 8.83 23.29
N LEU A 19 -21.66 7.60 23.80
CA LEU A 19 -21.07 6.40 23.21
C LEU A 19 -21.45 6.23 21.72
N THR A 20 -22.66 6.61 21.34
CA THR A 20 -23.17 6.61 19.96
C THR A 20 -22.38 7.55 19.05
N THR A 21 -22.01 8.74 19.51
CA THR A 21 -21.17 9.69 18.74
C THR A 21 -19.74 9.18 18.62
N ILE A 22 -19.22 8.48 19.63
CA ILE A 22 -17.89 7.86 19.57
C ILE A 22 -17.89 6.73 18.53
N ILE A 23 -18.87 5.82 18.60
CA ILE A 23 -19.02 4.71 17.65
C ILE A 23 -19.25 5.23 16.23
N PHE A 24 -20.16 6.18 16.04
CA PHE A 24 -20.44 6.76 14.73
C PHE A 24 -19.21 7.43 14.13
N LYS A 25 -18.48 8.23 14.93
CA LYS A 25 -17.21 8.81 14.49
C LYS A 25 -16.18 7.74 14.18
N PHE A 26 -16.09 6.68 14.97
CA PHE A 26 -15.17 5.57 14.72
C PHE A 26 -15.44 4.90 13.38
N ILE A 27 -16.71 4.57 13.09
CA ILE A 27 -17.14 3.99 11.80
C ILE A 27 -16.80 4.93 10.64
N LEU A 28 -17.06 6.24 10.80
CA LEU A 28 -16.73 7.23 9.78
C LEU A 28 -15.21 7.37 9.55
N HIS A 29 -14.38 7.12 10.57
CA HIS A 29 -12.92 7.06 10.40
C HIS A 29 -12.49 5.81 9.62
N GLN A 30 -13.26 4.71 9.67
CA GLN A 30 -13.04 3.48 8.91
C GLN A 30 -13.71 3.50 7.52
N TRP A 31 -13.98 4.68 6.96
CA TRP A 31 -14.66 4.82 5.67
C TRP A 31 -13.97 4.06 4.52
N LEU A 32 -12.65 3.89 4.57
CA LEU A 32 -11.91 3.14 3.55
C LEU A 32 -12.28 1.65 3.56
N LEU A 33 -12.35 1.02 4.75
CA LEU A 33 -12.74 -0.38 4.88
C LEU A 33 -14.19 -0.60 4.44
N ILE A 34 -15.07 0.33 4.82
CA ILE A 34 -16.46 0.34 4.35
C ILE A 34 -16.49 0.49 2.82
N GLY A 35 -15.64 1.36 2.27
CA GLY A 35 -15.45 1.55 0.85
C GLY A 35 -15.07 0.26 0.12
N PHE A 36 -14.07 -0.48 0.61
CA PHE A 36 -13.71 -1.79 0.04
C PHE A 36 -14.86 -2.78 0.11
N GLY A 37 -15.58 -2.86 1.23
CA GLY A 37 -16.77 -3.70 1.36
C GLY A 37 -17.85 -3.35 0.33
N VAL A 38 -18.13 -2.05 0.13
CA VAL A 38 -19.08 -1.58 -0.88
C VAL A 38 -18.58 -1.89 -2.30
N GLY A 39 -17.28 -1.71 -2.57
CA GLY A 39 -16.66 -2.07 -3.85
C GLY A 39 -16.87 -3.54 -4.20
N CYS A 40 -16.58 -4.45 -3.26
CA CYS A 40 -16.81 -5.89 -3.45
C CYS A 40 -18.28 -6.23 -3.68
N VAL A 41 -19.20 -5.59 -2.96
CA VAL A 41 -20.65 -5.79 -3.14
C VAL A 41 -21.09 -5.30 -4.52
N LEU A 42 -20.59 -4.16 -4.98
CA LEU A 42 -20.86 -3.65 -6.31
C LEU A 42 -20.25 -4.55 -7.40
N ALA A 43 -19.08 -5.14 -7.18
CA ALA A 43 -18.48 -6.13 -8.07
C ALA A 43 -19.37 -7.36 -8.22
N TYR A 44 -19.91 -7.83 -7.10
CA TYR A 44 -20.77 -9.00 -7.08
C TYR A 44 -22.09 -8.78 -7.83
N TYR A 45 -22.74 -7.64 -7.62
CA TYR A 45 -24.03 -7.33 -8.25
C TYR A 45 -23.91 -6.73 -9.67
N PHE A 46 -22.83 -6.02 -9.97
CA PHE A 46 -22.60 -5.33 -11.24
C PHE A 46 -21.21 -5.64 -11.85
N PRO A 47 -20.91 -6.92 -12.12
CA PRO A 47 -19.60 -7.33 -12.67
C PRO A 47 -19.36 -6.81 -14.09
N GLU A 48 -20.44 -6.56 -14.85
CA GLU A 48 -20.40 -6.05 -16.23
C GLU A 48 -19.79 -4.63 -16.35
N VAL A 49 -19.74 -3.89 -15.24
CA VAL A 49 -19.12 -2.57 -15.20
C VAL A 49 -17.60 -2.71 -15.06
N GLY A 50 -17.14 -3.45 -14.05
CA GLY A 50 -15.72 -3.61 -13.69
C GLY A 50 -14.93 -4.64 -14.50
N LYS A 51 -15.56 -5.44 -15.37
CA LYS A 51 -14.83 -6.43 -16.17
C LYS A 51 -14.05 -5.85 -17.35
N HIS A 52 -13.09 -6.63 -17.85
CA HIS A 52 -12.44 -6.38 -19.14
C HIS A 52 -13.48 -6.23 -20.26
N GLY A 53 -13.39 -5.14 -21.05
CA GLY A 53 -14.39 -4.80 -22.07
C GLY A 53 -15.76 -4.36 -21.54
N GLY A 54 -15.94 -4.19 -20.22
CA GLY A 54 -17.15 -3.66 -19.60
C GLY A 54 -17.40 -2.18 -19.91
N ILE A 55 -18.48 -1.61 -19.37
CA ILE A 55 -18.95 -0.24 -19.70
C ILE A 55 -17.86 0.81 -19.45
N ILE A 56 -17.14 0.70 -18.33
CA ILE A 56 -16.04 1.62 -17.99
C ILE A 56 -14.69 1.17 -18.55
N LYS A 57 -14.63 0.01 -19.22
CA LYS A 57 -13.39 -0.64 -19.69
C LYS A 57 -12.31 -0.61 -18.60
N ALA A 58 -12.52 -1.39 -17.54
CA ALA A 58 -11.68 -1.38 -16.33
C ALA A 58 -10.18 -1.50 -16.62
N GLU A 59 -9.82 -2.21 -17.69
CA GLU A 59 -8.46 -2.29 -18.18
C GLU A 59 -7.81 -0.93 -18.41
N TYR A 60 -8.53 0.05 -18.96
CA TYR A 60 -8.01 1.40 -19.20
C TYR A 60 -8.35 2.37 -18.07
N SER A 61 -9.58 2.35 -17.57
CA SER A 61 -10.04 3.32 -16.58
C SER A 61 -9.49 3.04 -15.18
N ILE A 62 -9.47 1.78 -14.76
CA ILE A 62 -9.03 1.37 -13.42
C ILE A 62 -7.54 1.02 -13.45
N LEU A 63 -7.14 0.02 -14.24
CA LEU A 63 -5.76 -0.50 -14.21
C LEU A 63 -4.72 0.50 -14.74
N TYR A 64 -5.06 1.31 -15.74
CA TYR A 64 -4.19 2.44 -16.16
C TYR A 64 -4.58 3.74 -15.45
N GLY A 65 -5.83 4.18 -15.55
CA GLY A 65 -6.25 5.51 -15.09
C GLY A 65 -6.19 5.70 -13.57
N ALA A 66 -6.92 4.89 -12.81
CA ALA A 66 -6.97 5.00 -11.36
C ALA A 66 -5.61 4.71 -10.71
N VAL A 67 -4.91 3.67 -11.18
CA VAL A 67 -3.54 3.35 -10.74
C VAL A 67 -2.58 4.50 -11.04
N ALA A 68 -2.61 5.07 -12.25
CA ALA A 68 -1.78 6.23 -12.59
C ALA A 68 -2.06 7.42 -11.68
N LEU A 69 -3.33 7.69 -11.38
CA LEU A 69 -3.70 8.78 -10.48
C LEU A 69 -3.19 8.52 -9.05
N ILE A 70 -3.29 7.29 -8.55
CA ILE A 70 -2.78 6.88 -7.24
C ILE A 70 -1.26 7.15 -7.16
N PHE A 71 -0.50 6.67 -8.13
CA PHE A 71 0.96 6.83 -8.15
C PHE A 71 1.41 8.26 -8.45
N LEU A 72 0.67 9.02 -9.26
CA LEU A 72 0.90 10.45 -9.45
C LEU A 72 0.76 11.21 -8.13
N ILE A 73 -0.34 10.99 -7.41
CA ILE A 73 -0.59 11.62 -6.11
C ILE A 73 0.46 11.17 -5.09
N SER A 74 0.88 9.91 -5.14
CA SER A 74 1.98 9.39 -4.31
C SER A 74 3.27 10.17 -4.57
N GLY A 75 3.63 10.44 -5.82
CA GLY A 75 4.80 11.27 -6.17
C GLY A 75 4.65 12.72 -5.69
N LEU A 76 3.47 13.33 -5.87
CA LEU A 76 3.21 14.70 -5.42
C LEU A 76 3.28 14.88 -3.90
N SER A 77 3.09 13.81 -3.15
CA SER A 77 3.04 13.81 -1.68
C SER A 77 4.43 13.93 -1.03
N ILE A 78 5.52 13.70 -1.77
CA ILE A 78 6.86 13.52 -1.20
C ILE A 78 7.69 14.81 -1.29
N PRO A 79 8.05 15.45 -0.17
CA PRO A 79 8.90 16.64 -0.20
C PRO A 79 10.32 16.32 -0.68
N LYS A 80 10.84 17.12 -1.63
CA LYS A 80 12.19 16.97 -2.20
C LYS A 80 13.29 16.95 -1.13
N ASP A 81 13.16 17.78 -0.10
CA ASP A 81 14.21 17.97 0.91
C ASP A 81 14.32 16.72 1.80
N LYS A 82 13.18 16.06 2.08
CA LYS A 82 13.14 14.77 2.79
C LYS A 82 13.75 13.67 1.93
N LEU A 83 13.40 13.62 0.65
CA LEU A 83 13.95 12.63 -0.28
C LEU A 83 15.48 12.74 -0.35
N LEU A 84 16.00 13.93 -0.65
CA LEU A 84 17.45 14.16 -0.81
C LEU A 84 18.24 13.92 0.49
N LYS A 85 17.69 14.29 1.64
CA LYS A 85 18.35 14.10 2.94
C LYS A 85 18.60 12.62 3.26
N HIS A 86 17.67 11.74 2.90
CA HIS A 86 17.77 10.31 3.22
C HIS A 86 18.31 9.46 2.07
N LEU A 87 18.33 9.98 0.83
CA LEU A 87 18.79 9.25 -0.36
C LEU A 87 20.22 8.70 -0.27
N LEU A 88 21.09 9.37 0.50
CA LEU A 88 22.49 8.96 0.66
C LEU A 88 22.70 7.93 1.78
N ASN A 89 21.66 7.58 2.53
CA ASN A 89 21.77 6.65 3.65
C ASN A 89 21.63 5.19 3.18
N TYR A 90 22.58 4.74 2.37
CA TYR A 90 22.58 3.40 1.77
C TYR A 90 22.45 2.25 2.80
N ARG A 91 22.93 2.45 4.03
CA ARG A 91 22.79 1.46 5.11
C ARG A 91 21.34 1.26 5.51
N LEU A 92 20.59 2.36 5.63
CA LEU A 92 19.17 2.30 5.96
C LEU A 92 18.39 1.64 4.82
N HIS A 93 18.66 2.05 3.57
CA HIS A 93 18.03 1.44 2.40
C HIS A 93 18.25 -0.06 2.36
N LEU A 94 19.49 -0.52 2.52
CA LEU A 94 19.79 -1.95 2.47
C LEU A 94 19.09 -2.74 3.60
N GLN A 95 19.03 -2.18 4.81
CA GLN A 95 18.35 -2.81 5.95
C GLN A 95 16.83 -2.87 5.74
N ALA A 96 16.21 -1.74 5.41
CA ALA A 96 14.76 -1.66 5.25
C ALA A 96 14.26 -2.49 4.07
N GLN A 97 14.91 -2.36 2.91
CA GLN A 97 14.56 -3.15 1.73
C GLN A 97 14.93 -4.62 1.90
N GLY A 98 16.05 -4.93 2.54
CA GLY A 98 16.44 -6.31 2.84
C GLY A 98 15.44 -7.00 3.78
N ILE A 99 14.95 -6.31 4.81
CA ILE A 99 13.91 -6.87 5.66
C ILE A 99 12.63 -7.09 4.85
N SER A 100 12.21 -6.09 4.08
CA SER A 100 10.92 -6.11 3.35
C SER A 100 10.88 -7.12 2.20
N PHE A 101 11.95 -7.23 1.40
CA PHE A 101 11.97 -8.06 0.19
C PHE A 101 12.81 -9.34 0.31
N LEU A 102 13.49 -9.57 1.43
CA LEU A 102 14.23 -10.82 1.64
C LEU A 102 13.78 -11.52 2.92
N VAL A 103 13.85 -10.85 4.08
CA VAL A 103 13.57 -11.50 5.37
C VAL A 103 12.11 -11.89 5.50
N ILE A 104 11.18 -10.97 5.25
CA ILE A 104 9.73 -11.23 5.37
C ILE A 104 9.25 -12.31 4.38
N PRO A 105 9.56 -12.23 3.06
CA PRO A 105 9.24 -13.29 2.12
C PRO A 105 9.85 -14.65 2.50
N ALA A 106 11.10 -14.67 2.99
CA ALA A 106 11.76 -15.91 3.39
C ALA A 106 11.08 -16.56 4.61
N ILE A 107 10.75 -15.77 5.65
CA ILE A 107 10.02 -16.25 6.82
C ILE A 107 8.66 -16.81 6.39
N MET A 108 7.90 -16.05 5.59
CA MET A 108 6.58 -16.49 5.14
C MET A 108 6.66 -17.76 4.30
N THR A 109 7.64 -17.86 3.39
CA THR A 109 7.86 -19.07 2.59
C THR A 109 8.20 -20.26 3.47
N GLY A 110 9.01 -20.07 4.52
CA GLY A 110 9.30 -21.11 5.51
C GLY A 110 8.04 -21.60 6.22
N LEU A 111 7.17 -20.68 6.66
CA LEU A 111 5.90 -21.01 7.30
C LEU A 111 4.95 -21.74 6.35
N VAL A 112 4.82 -21.26 5.10
CA VAL A 112 3.97 -21.90 4.10
C VAL A 112 4.44 -23.32 3.78
N ARG A 113 5.76 -23.53 3.63
CA ARG A 113 6.32 -24.87 3.41
C ARG A 113 6.13 -25.79 4.61
N LEU A 114 6.23 -25.26 5.82
CA LEU A 114 5.97 -26.03 7.03
C LEU A 114 4.50 -26.47 7.09
N ILE A 115 3.56 -25.57 6.80
CA ILE A 115 2.13 -25.89 6.76
C ILE A 115 1.85 -26.93 5.67
N ASP A 116 2.35 -26.72 4.45
CA ASP A 116 2.13 -27.64 3.32
C ASP A 116 2.70 -29.04 3.61
N ALA A 117 3.85 -29.12 4.31
CA ALA A 117 4.46 -30.39 4.69
C ALA A 117 3.75 -31.11 5.86
N THR A 118 2.97 -30.39 6.68
CA THR A 118 2.33 -30.94 7.88
C THR A 118 0.81 -31.11 7.74
N ASP A 119 0.19 -30.50 6.74
CA ASP A 119 -1.25 -30.60 6.47
C ASP A 119 -1.62 -31.87 5.67
N TYR A 120 -1.39 -33.03 6.29
CA TYR A 120 -1.73 -34.34 5.70
C TYR A 120 -3.25 -34.52 5.46
N ALA A 121 -4.08 -33.76 6.16
CA ALA A 121 -5.53 -33.84 6.07
C ALA A 121 -6.13 -32.86 5.03
N GLU A 122 -5.26 -32.13 4.32
CA GLU A 122 -5.63 -31.14 3.29
C GLU A 122 -6.69 -30.12 3.74
N LYS A 123 -6.60 -29.69 5.01
CA LYS A 123 -7.56 -28.73 5.58
C LYS A 123 -7.31 -27.30 5.10
N VAL A 124 -6.10 -27.02 4.63
CA VAL A 124 -5.70 -25.70 4.15
C VAL A 124 -5.69 -25.69 2.62
N ASP A 125 -6.44 -24.76 2.04
CA ASP A 125 -6.42 -24.53 0.61
C ASP A 125 -5.07 -23.94 0.19
N ARG A 126 -4.46 -24.51 -0.86
CA ARG A 126 -3.16 -24.10 -1.39
C ARG A 126 -3.26 -22.73 -2.07
N SER A 127 -4.46 -22.32 -2.50
CA SER A 127 -4.72 -20.95 -2.98
C SER A 127 -4.41 -19.90 -1.91
N VAL A 128 -4.79 -20.16 -0.65
CA VAL A 128 -4.53 -19.28 0.49
C VAL A 128 -3.04 -19.20 0.79
N LEU A 129 -2.35 -20.35 0.74
CA LEU A 129 -0.90 -20.43 0.93
C LEU A 129 -0.14 -19.67 -0.17
N ALA A 130 -0.55 -19.79 -1.42
CA ALA A 130 0.00 -19.01 -2.53
C ALA A 130 -0.23 -17.51 -2.32
N GLY A 131 -1.44 -17.13 -1.89
CA GLY A 131 -1.79 -15.75 -1.55
C GLY A 131 -0.88 -15.15 -0.47
N TYR A 132 -0.52 -15.92 0.57
CA TYR A 132 0.42 -15.46 1.61
C TYR A 132 1.82 -15.21 1.08
N ILE A 133 2.32 -16.05 0.16
CA ILE A 133 3.63 -15.84 -0.47
C ILE A 133 3.60 -14.55 -1.31
N ILE A 134 2.58 -14.39 -2.15
CA ILE A 134 2.42 -13.19 -2.99
C ILE A 134 2.33 -11.93 -2.12
N LEU A 135 1.50 -11.98 -1.07
CA LEU A 135 1.33 -10.87 -0.12
C LEU A 135 2.64 -10.47 0.56
N ALA A 136 3.44 -11.46 0.99
CA ALA A 136 4.71 -11.19 1.64
C ALA A 136 5.73 -10.53 0.69
N CYS A 137 5.58 -10.71 -0.62
CA CYS A 137 6.44 -10.09 -1.63
C CYS A 137 6.02 -8.66 -2.02
N LEU A 138 4.82 -8.21 -1.62
CA LEU A 138 4.31 -6.89 -1.99
C LEU A 138 5.00 -5.77 -1.19
N PRO A 139 5.18 -4.59 -1.81
CA PRO A 139 5.66 -3.42 -1.08
C PRO A 139 4.59 -2.92 -0.09
N THR A 140 5.02 -2.07 0.85
CA THR A 140 4.18 -1.66 1.98
C THR A 140 3.52 -0.28 1.80
N THR A 141 2.51 0.03 2.62
CA THR A 141 1.73 1.27 2.49
C THR A 141 2.42 2.48 3.13
N ILE A 142 2.45 3.63 2.45
CA ILE A 142 3.13 4.84 2.94
C ILE A 142 2.51 5.33 4.26
N ALA A 143 1.18 5.45 4.31
CA ALA A 143 0.50 6.06 5.44
C ALA A 143 0.67 5.27 6.75
N SER A 144 0.46 3.95 6.72
CA SER A 144 0.56 3.12 7.93
C SER A 144 1.99 3.10 8.48
N ASN A 145 2.98 2.93 7.60
CA ASN A 145 4.38 2.92 8.00
C ASN A 145 4.79 4.23 8.67
N VAL A 146 4.47 5.39 8.08
CA VAL A 146 4.84 6.69 8.66
C VAL A 146 4.20 6.88 10.04
N VAL A 147 2.91 6.55 10.18
CA VAL A 147 2.20 6.68 11.46
C VAL A 147 2.79 5.75 12.52
N MET A 148 3.09 4.50 12.18
CA MET A 148 3.66 3.51 13.10
C MET A 148 5.10 3.86 13.47
N THR A 149 5.92 4.30 12.51
CA THR A 149 7.29 4.76 12.78
C THR A 149 7.28 5.96 13.73
N ARG A 150 6.40 6.94 13.51
CA ARG A 150 6.24 8.08 14.43
C ARG A 150 5.85 7.62 15.84
N ALA A 151 4.88 6.73 15.94
CA ALA A 151 4.40 6.23 17.24
C ALA A 151 5.50 5.49 18.02
N ALA A 152 6.44 4.85 17.32
CA ALA A 152 7.62 4.22 17.90
C ALA A 152 8.79 5.20 18.18
N GLY A 153 8.61 6.51 17.94
CA GLY A 153 9.67 7.51 18.11
C GLY A 153 10.73 7.52 17.01
N GLY A 154 10.45 6.89 15.86
CA GLY A 154 11.36 6.83 14.71
C GLY A 154 11.23 8.03 13.76
N ASP A 155 12.10 8.05 12.75
CA ASP A 155 12.15 9.11 11.74
C ASP A 155 11.09 8.92 10.64
N GLU A 156 10.06 9.76 10.66
CA GLU A 156 8.98 9.80 9.67
C GLU A 156 9.46 10.08 8.25
N ALA A 157 10.47 10.96 8.09
CA ALA A 157 10.99 11.32 6.78
C ALA A 157 11.77 10.15 6.18
N ALA A 158 12.56 9.46 7.00
CA ALA A 158 13.27 8.26 6.60
C ALA A 158 12.30 7.13 6.20
N SER A 159 11.27 6.86 7.02
CA SER A 159 10.23 5.85 6.73
C SER A 159 9.51 6.13 5.42
N LEU A 160 9.13 7.39 5.18
CA LEU A 160 8.49 7.81 3.92
C LEU A 160 9.38 7.51 2.70
N VAL A 161 10.69 7.79 2.80
CA VAL A 161 11.65 7.52 1.71
C VAL A 161 11.84 6.02 1.49
N GLU A 162 11.94 5.22 2.55
CA GLU A 162 12.07 3.76 2.41
C GLU A 162 10.84 3.14 1.75
N VAL A 163 9.64 3.56 2.15
CA VAL A 163 8.42 3.03 1.55
C VAL A 163 8.29 3.48 0.09
N PHE A 164 8.71 4.71 -0.23
CA PHE A 164 8.76 5.16 -1.62
C PHE A 164 9.71 4.31 -2.46
N ILE A 165 10.92 4.05 -1.99
CA ILE A 165 11.89 3.17 -2.66
C ILE A 165 11.29 1.77 -2.82
N ALA A 166 10.66 1.23 -1.77
CA ALA A 166 10.01 -0.07 -1.83
C ALA A 166 8.88 -0.10 -2.87
N ASN A 167 8.07 0.95 -2.97
CA ASN A 167 6.98 1.03 -3.96
C ASN A 167 7.48 1.20 -5.40
N ILE A 168 8.69 1.73 -5.60
CA ILE A 168 9.38 1.76 -6.90
C ILE A 168 9.97 0.39 -7.24
N LEU A 169 10.61 -0.28 -6.28
CA LEU A 169 11.28 -1.56 -6.50
C LEU A 169 10.31 -2.73 -6.58
N GLY A 170 9.26 -2.71 -5.74
CA GLY A 170 8.29 -3.78 -5.57
C GLY A 170 7.70 -4.29 -6.89
N PRO A 171 7.23 -3.43 -7.79
CA PRO A 171 6.71 -3.88 -9.09
C PRO A 171 7.70 -4.71 -9.94
N PHE A 172 9.02 -4.58 -9.73
CA PHE A 172 10.03 -5.43 -10.37
C PHE A 172 10.37 -6.68 -9.54
N VAL A 173 10.45 -6.50 -8.22
CA VAL A 173 10.94 -7.51 -7.28
C VAL A 173 9.85 -8.53 -6.94
N THR A 174 8.61 -8.08 -6.76
CA THR A 174 7.45 -8.91 -6.38
C THR A 174 7.16 -10.03 -7.38
N PRO A 175 7.03 -9.80 -8.71
CA PRO A 175 6.71 -10.89 -9.64
C PRO A 175 7.83 -11.95 -9.68
N GLY A 176 9.09 -11.51 -9.64
CA GLY A 176 10.23 -12.40 -9.57
C GLY A 176 10.22 -13.28 -8.32
N TRP A 177 9.97 -12.69 -7.15
CA TRP A 177 9.87 -13.45 -5.91
C TRP A 177 8.63 -14.35 -5.83
N ALA A 178 7.49 -13.90 -6.33
CA ALA A 178 6.27 -14.70 -6.37
C ALA A 178 6.53 -16.02 -7.12
N VAL A 179 7.18 -15.96 -8.28
CA VAL A 179 7.55 -17.15 -9.06
C VAL A 179 8.65 -17.96 -8.35
N ALA A 180 9.68 -17.31 -7.82
CA ALA A 180 10.85 -18.00 -7.25
C ALA A 180 10.57 -18.69 -5.91
N LEU A 181 9.72 -18.12 -5.06
CA LEU A 181 9.46 -18.62 -3.71
C LEU A 181 8.35 -19.68 -3.66
N MET A 182 7.45 -19.68 -4.66
CA MET A 182 6.36 -20.64 -4.70
C MET A 182 6.86 -22.11 -4.65
N PRO A 183 6.17 -22.98 -3.88
CA PRO A 183 6.51 -24.40 -3.84
C PRO A 183 6.47 -25.07 -5.23
N LYS A 184 7.30 -26.10 -5.41
CA LYS A 184 7.40 -26.87 -6.67
C LYS A 184 6.49 -28.10 -6.68
N SER A 185 5.25 -27.97 -6.19
CA SER A 185 4.26 -29.05 -6.24
C SER A 185 3.13 -28.67 -7.20
N ALA A 186 2.47 -29.70 -7.76
CA ALA A 186 1.41 -29.54 -8.76
C ALA A 186 0.26 -28.63 -8.30
N ALA A 187 0.02 -28.56 -6.99
CA ALA A 187 -1.00 -27.70 -6.41
C ALA A 187 -0.70 -26.18 -6.53
N PHE A 188 0.57 -25.80 -6.69
CA PHE A 188 0.99 -24.39 -6.83
C PHE A 188 1.30 -24.00 -8.27
N ASP A 189 1.29 -24.94 -9.22
CA ASP A 189 1.67 -24.66 -10.61
C ASP A 189 0.64 -23.77 -11.32
N VAL A 190 -0.62 -23.77 -10.90
CA VAL A 190 -1.67 -22.84 -11.38
C VAL A 190 -1.30 -21.38 -11.11
N TRP A 191 -0.56 -21.12 -10.03
CA TRP A 191 -0.21 -19.76 -9.58
C TRP A 191 1.14 -19.30 -10.12
N LYS A 192 1.91 -20.20 -10.74
CA LYS A 192 3.08 -19.83 -11.55
C LYS A 192 2.60 -19.45 -12.93
N GLU A 193 2.45 -18.15 -13.17
CA GLU A 193 2.12 -17.64 -14.51
C GLU A 193 3.11 -18.18 -15.57
N SER A 194 2.53 -18.98 -16.48
CA SER A 194 2.90 -19.29 -17.88
C SER A 194 4.34 -19.75 -18.20
N ASN A 195 4.47 -21.04 -18.51
CA ASN A 195 5.46 -21.65 -19.42
C ASN A 195 6.96 -21.42 -19.18
N GLY A 196 7.37 -20.81 -18.06
CA GLY A 196 8.77 -20.47 -17.83
C GLY A 196 9.28 -19.32 -18.71
N ASP A 197 8.40 -18.61 -19.42
CA ASP A 197 8.73 -17.40 -20.17
C ASP A 197 8.73 -16.18 -19.23
N LEU A 198 9.75 -16.14 -18.36
CA LEU A 198 9.98 -14.99 -17.49
C LEU A 198 10.15 -13.71 -18.33
N GLN A 199 10.72 -13.79 -19.52
CA GLN A 199 10.98 -12.62 -20.36
C GLN A 199 9.69 -11.97 -20.85
N GLY A 200 8.72 -12.75 -21.33
CA GLY A 200 7.40 -12.26 -21.75
C GLY A 200 6.59 -11.69 -20.58
N MET A 201 6.62 -12.35 -19.42
CA MET A 201 5.99 -11.85 -18.19
C MET A 201 6.60 -10.50 -17.80
N TYR A 202 7.93 -10.39 -17.69
CA TYR A 202 8.58 -9.11 -17.40
C TYR A 202 8.24 -8.06 -18.46
N GLN A 203 8.23 -8.36 -19.76
CA GLN A 203 7.88 -7.36 -20.77
C GLN A 203 6.46 -6.80 -20.60
N SER A 204 5.47 -7.65 -20.33
CA SER A 204 4.09 -7.21 -20.11
C SER A 204 3.95 -6.40 -18.83
N VAL A 205 4.57 -6.86 -17.75
CA VAL A 205 4.64 -6.19 -16.45
C VAL A 205 5.36 -4.84 -16.57
N PHE A 206 6.50 -4.76 -17.25
CA PHE A 206 7.23 -3.51 -17.50
C PHE A 206 6.41 -2.52 -18.35
N LYS A 207 5.68 -2.99 -19.38
CA LYS A 207 4.80 -2.10 -20.17
C LYS A 207 3.65 -1.58 -19.32
N GLY A 208 3.00 -2.44 -18.54
CA GLY A 208 1.89 -2.08 -17.67
C GLY A 208 2.32 -1.12 -16.55
N LEU A 209 3.35 -1.49 -15.80
CA LEU A 209 3.88 -0.69 -14.69
C LEU A 209 4.61 0.57 -15.18
N GLY A 210 5.31 0.50 -16.30
CA GLY A 210 5.99 1.66 -16.90
C GLY A 210 5.02 2.81 -17.12
N LEU A 211 3.88 2.51 -17.74
CA LEU A 211 2.85 3.50 -18.06
C LEU A 211 1.97 3.88 -16.87
N SER A 212 1.62 2.91 -16.01
CA SER A 212 0.63 3.12 -14.93
C SER A 212 1.25 3.50 -13.60
N VAL A 213 2.52 3.19 -13.37
CA VAL A 213 3.20 3.34 -12.08
C VAL A 213 4.39 4.28 -12.20
N PHE A 214 5.38 3.96 -13.04
CA PHE A 214 6.63 4.73 -13.10
C PHE A 214 6.45 6.11 -13.72
N LEU A 215 5.79 6.19 -14.87
CA LEU A 215 5.57 7.46 -15.56
C LEU A 215 4.78 8.45 -14.69
N PRO A 216 3.63 8.10 -14.09
CA PRO A 216 2.87 9.01 -13.25
C PRO A 216 3.63 9.39 -11.97
N LEU A 217 4.33 8.45 -11.34
CA LEU A 217 5.14 8.72 -10.16
C LEU A 217 6.28 9.70 -10.46
N ALA A 218 7.00 9.48 -11.56
CA ALA A 218 8.08 10.36 -12.01
C ALA A 218 7.56 11.76 -12.35
N VAL A 219 6.45 11.86 -13.08
CA VAL A 219 5.78 13.14 -13.38
C VAL A 219 5.38 13.84 -12.08
N GLY A 220 4.77 13.12 -11.14
CA GLY A 220 4.38 13.67 -9.83
C GLY A 220 5.58 14.21 -9.06
N GLN A 221 6.68 13.47 -9.05
CA GLN A 221 7.90 13.89 -8.36
C GLN A 221 8.56 15.11 -9.04
N LEU A 222 8.59 15.15 -10.38
CA LEU A 222 9.11 16.31 -11.13
C LEU A 222 8.28 17.58 -10.88
N VAL A 223 6.95 17.45 -10.88
CA VAL A 223 6.02 18.54 -10.55
C VAL A 223 6.26 19.03 -9.13
N ARG A 224 6.37 18.10 -8.17
CA ARG A 224 6.63 18.40 -6.76
C ARG A 224 7.99 19.08 -6.57
N TRP A 225 9.00 18.70 -7.35
CA TRP A 225 10.32 19.32 -7.30
C TRP A 225 10.29 20.75 -7.80
N LYS A 226 9.68 20.98 -8.97
CA LYS A 226 9.65 22.30 -9.61
C LYS A 226 8.71 23.29 -8.91
N TRP A 227 7.61 22.82 -8.31
CA TRP A 227 6.59 23.65 -7.68
C TRP A 227 6.20 23.15 -6.28
N ALA A 228 7.18 23.03 -5.37
CA ALA A 228 6.98 22.44 -4.05
C ALA A 228 5.83 23.07 -3.24
N GLU A 229 5.82 24.40 -3.11
CA GLU A 229 4.80 25.12 -2.33
C GLU A 229 3.41 25.03 -2.96
N ARG A 230 3.31 25.27 -4.28
CA ARG A 230 2.02 25.19 -4.99
C ARG A 230 1.46 23.76 -4.95
N THR A 231 2.31 22.76 -5.08
CA THR A 231 1.89 21.36 -5.01
C THR A 231 1.39 21.00 -3.62
N ALA A 232 2.07 21.46 -2.55
CA ALA A 232 1.60 21.25 -1.18
C ALA A 232 0.22 21.87 -0.96
N TRP A 233 0.05 23.10 -1.42
CA TRP A 233 -1.23 23.79 -1.35
C TRP A 233 -2.33 23.05 -2.12
N VAL A 234 -2.07 22.58 -3.35
CA VAL A 234 -3.04 21.82 -4.15
C VAL A 234 -3.41 20.50 -3.45
N MET A 235 -2.41 19.78 -2.94
CA MET A 235 -2.61 18.50 -2.24
C MET A 235 -3.53 18.65 -1.03
N GLU A 236 -3.35 19.73 -0.25
CA GLU A 236 -4.20 20.04 0.90
C GLU A 236 -5.57 20.57 0.49
N LYS A 237 -5.63 21.54 -0.44
CA LYS A 237 -6.86 22.22 -0.83
C LYS A 237 -7.87 21.29 -1.50
N PHE A 238 -7.39 20.39 -2.36
CA PHE A 238 -8.22 19.43 -3.09
C PHE A 238 -8.30 18.07 -2.41
N TYR A 239 -7.72 17.90 -1.21
CA TYR A 239 -7.69 16.63 -0.49
C TYR A 239 -7.23 15.46 -1.38
N LEU A 240 -6.20 15.67 -2.20
CA LEU A 240 -5.79 14.68 -3.21
C LEU A 240 -5.40 13.33 -2.59
N ALA A 241 -4.86 13.33 -1.37
CA ALA A 241 -4.60 12.10 -0.63
C ALA A 241 -5.89 11.26 -0.42
N LYS A 242 -7.03 11.91 -0.14
CA LYS A 242 -8.32 11.22 0.00
C LYS A 242 -8.84 10.72 -1.36
N LEU A 243 -8.63 11.49 -2.42
CA LEU A 243 -8.97 11.07 -3.78
C LEU A 243 -8.20 9.80 -4.18
N SER A 244 -6.89 9.77 -3.93
CA SER A 244 -6.07 8.57 -4.15
C SER A 244 -6.62 7.35 -3.40
N THR A 245 -6.99 7.52 -2.13
CA THR A 245 -7.62 6.43 -1.36
C THR A 245 -9.01 6.03 -1.88
N ALA A 246 -9.77 6.95 -2.48
CA ALA A 246 -11.04 6.61 -3.11
C ALA A 246 -10.84 5.83 -4.42
N CYS A 247 -9.80 6.18 -5.20
CA CYS A 247 -9.41 5.41 -6.39
C CYS A 247 -9.00 3.98 -6.05
N LEU A 248 -8.42 3.73 -4.86
CA LEU A 248 -8.13 2.37 -4.41
C LEU A 248 -9.40 1.51 -4.27
N ILE A 249 -10.55 2.10 -3.94
CA ILE A 249 -11.82 1.36 -3.84
C ILE A 249 -12.24 0.79 -5.20
N LEU A 250 -11.95 1.51 -6.28
CA LEU A 250 -12.24 1.06 -7.64
C LEU A 250 -11.46 -0.21 -8.03
N LEU A 251 -10.32 -0.50 -7.39
CA LEU A 251 -9.56 -1.73 -7.64
C LEU A 251 -10.22 -2.97 -7.04
N PHE A 252 -11.12 -2.79 -6.06
CA PHE A 252 -11.90 -3.87 -5.46
C PHE A 252 -13.24 -4.09 -6.18
N TRP A 253 -13.54 -3.27 -7.18
CA TRP A 253 -14.70 -3.42 -8.05
C TRP A 253 -14.33 -4.11 -9.35
#